data_AF-A0A1L6HY03-F1
#
_entry.id   AF-A0A1L6HY03-F1
#
_cell.length_a   1.000
_cell.length_b   1.000
_cell.length_c   1.000
_cell.angle_alpha   90.00
_cell.angle_beta   90.00
_cell.angle_gamma   90.00
#
_symmetry.space_group_name_H-M   'P 1'
#
loop_
_entity.id
_entity.type
_entity.pdbx_description
1 polymer ?
#
loop_
_entity_poly.entity_id
_entity_poly.type
_entity_poly.pdbx_seq_one_letter_code
_entity_poly.pdbx_strand_id
1 'polypeptide(L)'
;MAFNHRGFRVTVDMAPDPSGTQWHCEATIEGIEERTRQARIPGVDVTFPKLKIDVLMAMSIVERNAVASIDDWHTAQVASTQLPCELH
;
A
#
# COMPACT_ATOMS: atom_id res chain seq x y z
N MET A 1 -4.10 4.85 11.16
CA MET A 1 -4.29 6.13 10.44
C MET A 1 -4.80 5.85 9.03
N ALA A 2 -5.37 6.84 8.33
CA ALA A 2 -5.80 6.64 6.95
C ALA A 2 -5.51 7.87 6.08
N PHE A 3 -5.15 7.65 4.83
CA PHE A 3 -4.94 8.70 3.83
C PHE A 3 -5.43 8.25 2.45
N ASN A 4 -5.62 9.19 1.52
CA ASN A 4 -6.05 8.90 0.16
C ASN A 4 -4.90 9.15 -0.83
N HIS A 5 -4.72 8.27 -1.81
CA HIS A 5 -3.71 8.40 -2.88
C HIS A 5 -4.23 7.84 -4.19
N ARG A 6 -4.19 8.62 -5.28
CA ARG A 6 -4.63 8.23 -6.65
C ARG A 6 -5.97 7.48 -6.74
N GLY A 7 -6.97 7.89 -5.95
CA GLY A 7 -8.28 7.25 -5.94
C GLY A 7 -8.37 5.97 -5.10
N PHE A 8 -7.34 5.67 -4.30
CA PHE A 8 -7.36 4.66 -3.25
C PHE A 8 -7.39 5.31 -1.88
N ARG A 9 -8.00 4.63 -0.91
CA ARG A 9 -7.84 4.87 0.51
C ARG A 9 -6.86 3.84 1.06
N VAL A 10 -5.82 4.31 1.72
CA VAL A 10 -4.87 3.49 2.46
C VAL A 10 -5.17 3.65 3.94
N THR A 11 -5.46 2.55 4.61
CA THR A 11 -5.65 2.49 6.06
C THR A 11 -4.48 1.72 6.64
N VAL A 12 -3.68 2.40 7.46
CA VAL A 12 -2.51 1.82 8.13
C VAL A 12 -2.84 1.55 9.59
N ASP A 13 -2.75 0.30 9.99
CA ASP A 13 -2.94 -0.16 11.36
C ASP A 13 -1.62 -0.69 11.91
N MET A 14 -1.42 -0.47 13.21
CA MET A 14 -0.24 -0.96 13.90
C MET A 14 -0.64 -1.46 15.27
N ALA A 15 -0.22 -2.69 15.56
CA ALA A 15 -0.43 -3.33 16.85
C ALA A 15 0.88 -3.97 17.33
N PRO A 16 1.10 -4.03 18.66
CA PRO A 16 2.15 -4.88 19.18
C PRO A 16 1.79 -6.35 18.94
N ASP A 17 2.79 -7.18 18.66
CA ASP A 17 2.62 -8.63 18.64
C ASP A 17 2.22 -9.18 20.03
N PRO A 18 1.67 -10.40 20.12
CA PRO A 18 1.28 -10.99 21.40
C PRO A 18 2.43 -11.10 22.42
N SER A 19 3.67 -11.23 21.94
CA SER A 19 4.89 -11.24 22.76
C SER A 19 5.33 -9.85 23.23
N GLY A 20 4.77 -8.78 22.67
CA GLY A 20 5.17 -7.40 22.92
C GLY A 20 6.55 -6.99 22.39
N THR A 21 7.21 -7.86 21.62
CA THR A 21 8.58 -7.70 21.11
C THR A 21 8.66 -7.10 19.71
N GLN A 22 7.56 -7.13 18.96
CA GLN A 22 7.47 -6.67 17.59
C GLN A 22 6.27 -5.74 17.41
N TRP A 23 6.36 -4.89 16.39
CA TRP A 23 5.24 -4.16 15.83
C TRP A 23 4.76 -4.91 14.60
N HIS A 24 3.51 -5.34 14.61
CA HIS A 24 2.80 -5.77 13.42
C HIS A 24 2.16 -4.55 12.79
N CYS A 25 2.49 -4.30 11.53
CA CYS A 25 2.05 -3.12 10.79
C CYS A 25 1.39 -3.58 9.50
N GLU A 26 0.15 -3.16 9.31
CA GLU A 26 -0.65 -3.53 8.15
C GLU A 26 -1.11 -2.26 7.43
N ALA A 27 -1.11 -2.27 6.09
CA ALA A 27 -1.80 -1.29 5.28
C ALA A 27 -2.81 -1.97 4.37
N THR A 28 -4.08 -1.66 4.59
CA THR A 28 -5.17 -2.04 3.68
C THR A 28 -5.31 -0.97 2.61
N ILE A 29 -5.43 -1.38 1.35
CA ILE A 29 -5.57 -0.49 0.18
C ILE A 29 -6.94 -0.76 -0.46
N GLU A 30 -7.83 0.23 -0.44
CA GLU A 30 -9.19 0.11 -0.95
C GLU A 30 -9.45 1.15 -2.05
N GLY A 31 -10.00 0.72 -3.19
CA GLY A 31 -10.39 1.63 -4.26
C GLY A 31 -11.67 2.40 -3.89
N ILE A 32 -11.58 3.73 -3.85
CA ILE A 32 -12.72 4.60 -3.49
C ILE A 32 -13.40 5.26 -4.69
N GLU A 33 -12.81 5.17 -5.89
CA GLU A 33 -13.35 5.69 -7.14
C GLU A 33 -13.79 4.55 -8.06
N GLU A 34 -14.66 4.83 -9.04
CA GLU A 34 -15.19 3.78 -9.93
C GLU A 34 -14.09 3.01 -10.68
N ARG A 35 -13.05 3.72 -11.13
CA ARG A 35 -11.89 3.11 -11.82
C ARG A 35 -11.00 2.25 -10.91
N THR A 36 -10.97 2.54 -9.62
CA THR A 36 -10.08 1.88 -8.65
C THR A 36 -10.83 0.84 -7.80
N ARG A 37 -12.16 0.90 -7.75
CA ARG A 37 -13.01 0.00 -6.93
C ARG A 37 -12.87 -1.48 -7.30
N GLN A 38 -12.53 -1.78 -8.55
CA GLN A 38 -12.27 -3.15 -9.02
C GLN A 38 -10.79 -3.55 -8.91
N ALA A 39 -9.91 -2.62 -8.57
CA ALA A 39 -8.49 -2.88 -8.43
C ALA A 39 -8.24 -3.77 -7.22
N ARG A 40 -7.49 -4.85 -7.43
CA ARG A 40 -7.01 -5.72 -6.36
C ARG A 40 -5.53 -5.47 -6.16
N ILE A 41 -5.21 -4.51 -5.30
CA ILE A 41 -3.85 -4.27 -4.85
C ILE A 41 -3.68 -5.01 -3.53
N PRO A 42 -2.68 -5.91 -3.39
CA PRO A 42 -2.42 -6.56 -2.12
C PRO A 42 -2.07 -5.51 -1.06
N GLY A 43 -2.63 -5.65 0.14
CA GLY A 43 -2.23 -4.85 1.29
C GLY A 43 -0.76 -5.11 1.66
N VAL A 44 -0.18 -4.19 2.42
CA VAL A 44 1.18 -4.35 2.95
C VAL A 44 1.08 -4.93 4.35
N ASP A 45 1.70 -6.09 4.60
CA ASP A 45 1.84 -6.66 5.93
C ASP A 45 3.33 -6.81 6.23
N VAL A 46 3.80 -6.13 7.29
CA VAL A 46 5.20 -6.19 7.71
C VAL A 46 5.30 -6.19 9.23
N THR A 47 6.26 -6.96 9.73
CA THR A 47 6.57 -7.03 11.16
C THR A 47 7.95 -6.48 11.44
N PHE A 48 8.06 -5.60 12.42
CA PHE A 48 9.33 -5.00 12.81
C PHE A 48 9.67 -5.25 14.28
N PRO A 49 10.94 -5.59 14.62
CA PRO A 49 11.37 -5.66 16.01
C PRO A 49 11.37 -4.28 16.67
N LYS A 50 10.71 -4.13 17.83
CA LYS A 50 10.63 -2.84 18.54
C LYS A 50 11.99 -2.27 18.92
N LEU A 51 12.98 -3.12 19.16
CA LEU A 51 14.34 -2.73 19.54
C LEU A 51 15.17 -2.19 18.36
N LYS A 52 14.73 -2.40 17.11
CA LYS A 52 15.52 -2.06 15.92
C LYS A 52 14.98 -0.86 15.15
N ILE A 53 13.72 -0.48 15.36
CA ILE A 53 13.08 0.59 14.60
C ILE A 53 12.14 1.38 15.50
N ASP A 54 12.13 2.70 15.29
CA ASP A 54 11.15 3.58 15.91
C ASP A 54 9.76 3.41 15.27
N VAL A 55 8.71 3.61 16.06
CA VAL A 55 7.31 3.45 15.63
C VAL A 55 6.95 4.35 14.44
N LEU A 56 7.45 5.60 14.41
CA LEU A 56 7.20 6.53 13.31
C LEU A 56 7.91 6.09 12.04
N MET A 57 9.11 5.50 12.18
CA MET A 57 9.85 4.97 11.05
C MET A 57 9.18 3.72 10.48
N ALA A 58 8.69 2.81 11.32
CA ALA A 58 7.90 1.65 10.90
C ALA A 58 6.63 2.08 10.12
N MET A 59 5.89 3.07 10.64
CA MET A 59 4.74 3.64 9.93
C MET A 59 5.14 4.23 8.57
N SER A 60 6.20 5.03 8.51
CA SER A 60 6.63 5.64 7.25
C SER A 60 7.06 4.62 6.19
N ILE A 61 7.66 3.50 6.59
CA ILE A 61 7.99 2.41 5.65
C ILE A 61 6.71 1.78 5.09
N VAL A 62 5.74 1.50 5.95
CA VAL A 62 4.46 0.88 5.56
C VAL A 62 3.69 1.80 4.60
N GLU A 63 3.63 3.10 4.89
CA GLU A 63 3.04 4.10 4.01
C GLU A 63 3.71 4.13 2.63
N ARG A 64 5.05 4.20 2.60
CA ARG A 64 5.82 4.23 1.35
C ARG A 64 5.60 2.96 0.52
N ASN A 65 5.54 1.80 1.16
CA ASN A 65 5.28 0.54 0.48
C ASN A 65 3.86 0.49 -0.11
N ALA A 66 2.87 1.03 0.60
CA ALA A 66 1.50 1.11 0.09
C ALA A 66 1.40 2.07 -1.09
N VAL A 67 2.05 3.25 -1.01
CA VAL A 67 2.13 4.20 -2.11
C VAL A 67 2.83 3.59 -3.32
N ALA A 68 3.97 2.92 -3.13
CA ALA A 68 4.68 2.24 -4.21
C ALA A 68 3.80 1.18 -4.89
N SER A 69 3.06 0.38 -4.13
CA SER A 69 2.14 -0.62 -4.67
C SER A 69 1.02 0.00 -5.53
N ILE A 70 0.50 1.16 -5.12
CA ILE A 70 -0.49 1.93 -5.88
C ILE A 70 0.13 2.53 -7.15
N ASP A 71 1.34 3.09 -7.05
CA ASP A 71 2.03 3.70 -8.18
C ASP A 71 2.43 2.66 -9.23
N ASP A 72 2.86 1.47 -8.81
CA ASP A 72 3.16 0.33 -9.68
C ASP A 72 1.91 -0.14 -10.43
N TRP A 73 0.79 -0.33 -9.72
CA TRP A 73 -0.49 -0.69 -10.33
C TRP A 73 -0.99 0.37 -11.32
N HIS A 74 -0.86 1.65 -10.95
CA HIS A 74 -1.24 2.75 -11.81
C HIS A 74 -0.37 2.79 -13.07
N THR A 75 0.94 2.61 -12.94
CA THR A 75 1.88 2.56 -14.06
C THR A 75 1.56 1.38 -14.99
N ALA A 76 1.29 0.20 -14.44
CA ALA A 76 0.91 -0.98 -15.21
C ALA A 76 -0.38 -0.79 -16.03
N GLN A 77 -1.39 -0.13 -15.48
CA GLN A 77 -2.60 0.18 -16.25
C GLN A 77 -2.40 1.27 -17.28
N VAL A 78 -1.63 2.32 -16.98
CA VAL A 78 -1.32 3.35 -17.97
C VAL A 78 -0.58 2.71 -19.15
N ALA A 79 0.39 1.84 -18.88
CA ALA A 79 1.07 1.05 -19.91
C ALA A 79 0.12 0.13 -20.69
N SER A 80 -0.83 -0.52 -20.00
CA SER A 80 -1.85 -1.36 -20.65
C SER A 80 -2.84 -0.56 -21.51
N THR A 81 -3.11 0.69 -21.13
CA THR A 81 -3.99 1.62 -21.88
C THR A 81 -3.25 2.25 -23.07
N GLN A 82 -1.90 2.28 -23.04
CA GLN A 82 -1.03 2.79 -24.09
C GLN A 82 -0.65 1.76 -25.17
N LEU A 83 -1.37 0.64 -25.29
CA LEU A 83 -1.34 -0.21 -26.49
C LEU A 83 -2.48 0.14 -27.48
N PRO A 84 -2.50 1.30 -28.16
CA PRO A 84 -3.13 1.39 -29.46
C PRO A 84 -2.07 1.12 -30.54
N CYS A 85 -2.31 0.04 -31.30
CA CYS A 85 -1.94 -0.09 -32.71
C CYS A 85 -0.46 0.11 -33.11
N GLU A 86 0.33 -0.97 -33.13
CA GLU A 86 1.32 -1.16 -34.19
C GLU A 86 1.19 -2.58 -34.77
N LEU A 87 0.15 -2.74 -35.58
CA LEU A 87 0.06 -3.75 -36.62
C LEU A 87 -0.26 -2.98 -37.90
N HIS A 88 0.77 -2.72 -38.71
CA HIS A 88 0.67 -2.66 -40.17
C HIS A 88 2.06 -2.64 -40.81
#